data_AF-A0A8J6BJY4-F1
#
_entry.id   AF-A0A8J6BJY4-F1
#
_cell.length_a   1.000
_cell.length_b   1.000
_cell.length_c   1.000
_cell.angle_alpha   90.00
_cell.angle_beta   90.00
_cell.angle_gamma   90.00
#
_symmetry.space_group_name_H-M   'P 1'
#
loop_
_entity.id
_entity.type
_entity.pdbx_description
1 polymer ?
#
loop_
_entity_poly.entity_id
_entity_poly.type
_entity_poly.pdbx_seq_one_letter_code
_entity_poly.pdbx_strand_id
1 'polypeptide(L)'
;MPVTPWRRGSKLQNKLTDLEDRKRYSNVKFRGVPASVSSVEIQGYLIRLTHKVLPDVPEHDLKTDRAHRLPHPNFLNKSILRDIIACIHYYSTKEAPMTAAGKLKTLPSPYSDVHLYIDLSQAGHNGSKTRFCRN
;
A
#
# COMPACT_ATOMS: atom_id res chain seq x y z
N MET A 1 3.40 6.38 -46.22
CA MET A 1 3.19 6.67 -44.78
C MET A 1 3.93 5.62 -43.98
N PRO A 2 4.86 5.98 -43.07
CA PRO A 2 5.62 5.00 -42.32
C PRO A 2 4.74 4.44 -41.20
N VAL A 3 4.48 3.13 -41.24
CA VAL A 3 3.87 2.39 -40.13
C VAL A 3 4.90 2.27 -39.00
N THR A 4 4.58 2.82 -37.83
CA THR A 4 5.43 2.71 -36.63
C THR A 4 5.43 1.25 -36.13
N PRO A 5 6.58 0.56 -36.08
CA PRO A 5 6.62 -0.87 -35.86
C PRO A 5 6.77 -1.23 -34.37
N TRP A 6 5.89 -0.77 -33.46
CA TRP A 6 6.04 -1.07 -32.02
C TRP A 6 4.74 -1.24 -31.20
N ARG A 7 3.60 -1.64 -31.81
CA ARG A 7 2.33 -1.87 -31.07
C ARG A 7 1.93 -3.33 -30.88
N ARG A 8 2.86 -4.29 -30.95
CA ARG A 8 2.53 -5.72 -30.69
C ARG A 8 2.74 -6.18 -29.24
N GLY A 9 3.49 -5.43 -28.43
CA GLY A 9 3.70 -5.74 -27.00
C GLY A 9 2.61 -5.24 -26.04
N SER A 10 1.75 -4.32 -26.46
CA SER A 10 0.86 -3.59 -25.55
C SER A 10 -0.25 -4.44 -24.93
N LYS A 11 -0.87 -5.34 -25.69
CA LYS A 11 -1.98 -6.17 -25.16
C LYS A 11 -1.50 -7.18 -24.11
N LEU A 12 -0.32 -7.77 -24.32
CA LEU A 12 0.24 -8.74 -23.38
C LEU A 12 0.72 -8.04 -22.10
N GLN A 13 1.40 -6.90 -22.25
CA GLN A 13 1.85 -6.08 -21.12
C GLN A 13 0.66 -5.57 -20.29
N ASN A 14 -0.41 -5.10 -20.93
CA ASN A 14 -1.60 -4.65 -20.22
C ASN A 14 -2.27 -5.79 -19.44
N LYS A 15 -2.33 -7.00 -20.02
CA LYS A 15 -2.86 -8.18 -19.32
C LYS A 15 -1.98 -8.57 -18.12
N LEU A 16 -0.66 -8.54 -18.27
CA LEU A 16 0.26 -8.81 -17.16
C LEU A 16 0.12 -7.80 -16.03
N THR A 17 0.06 -6.51 -16.37
CA THR A 17 -0.16 -5.43 -15.40
C THR A 17 -1.48 -5.61 -14.64
N ASP A 18 -2.58 -5.90 -15.35
CA ASP A 18 -3.89 -6.13 -14.72
C ASP A 18 -3.87 -7.34 -13.78
N LEU A 19 -3.21 -8.45 -14.16
CA LEU A 19 -3.05 -9.61 -13.30
C LEU A 19 -2.20 -9.30 -12.06
N GLU A 20 -1.14 -8.50 -12.20
CA GLU A 20 -0.33 -8.07 -11.06
C GLU A 20 -1.12 -7.16 -10.10
N ASP A 21 -1.87 -6.19 -10.63
CA ASP A 21 -2.67 -5.27 -9.83
C ASP A 21 -3.79 -6.01 -9.09
N ARG A 22 -4.46 -6.96 -9.76
CA ARG A 22 -5.46 -7.84 -9.11
C ARG A 22 -4.87 -8.67 -7.99
N LYS A 23 -3.65 -9.18 -8.16
CA LYS A 23 -2.93 -9.93 -7.11
C LYS A 23 -2.54 -9.05 -5.93
N ARG A 24 -2.32 -7.75 -6.14
CA ARG A 24 -1.93 -6.77 -5.11
C ARG A 24 -3.10 -5.96 -4.58
N TYR A 25 -4.32 -6.22 -5.03
CA TYR A 25 -5.48 -5.39 -4.74
C TYR A 25 -5.82 -5.29 -3.25
N SER A 26 -5.59 -6.37 -2.50
CA SER A 26 -5.73 -6.44 -1.05
C SER A 26 -4.51 -5.94 -0.27
N ASN A 27 -3.41 -5.61 -0.96
CA ASN A 27 -2.22 -5.11 -0.32
C ASN A 27 -2.35 -3.61 0.00
N VAL A 28 -1.88 -3.25 1.19
CA VAL A 28 -1.71 -1.88 1.66
C VAL A 28 -0.27 -1.67 2.07
N LYS A 29 0.31 -0.56 1.62
CA LYS A 29 1.64 -0.10 2.01
C LYS A 29 1.53 0.90 3.14
N PHE A 30 2.27 0.66 4.21
CA PHE A 30 2.41 1.56 5.34
C PHE A 30 3.82 2.12 5.37
N ARG A 31 3.94 3.44 5.29
CA ARG A 31 5.21 4.19 5.35
C ARG A 31 5.28 4.97 6.66
N GLY A 32 6.48 5.11 7.22
CA GLY A 32 6.68 5.84 8.48
C GLY A 32 6.53 4.99 9.75
N VAL A 33 6.39 3.66 9.62
CA VAL A 33 6.34 2.79 10.79
C VAL A 33 7.73 2.68 11.43
N PRO A 34 7.89 2.98 12.73
CA PRO A 34 9.19 3.02 13.38
C PRO A 34 9.87 1.66 13.34
N ALA A 35 11.21 1.68 13.26
CA ALA A 35 12.02 0.47 13.17
C ALA A 35 11.97 -0.40 14.44
N SER A 36 11.53 0.17 15.57
CA SER A 36 11.34 -0.54 16.83
C SER A 36 10.30 -1.66 16.75
N VAL A 37 9.30 -1.55 15.86
CA VAL A 37 8.27 -2.59 15.68
C VAL A 37 8.88 -3.80 14.99
N SER A 38 8.99 -4.90 15.73
CA SER A 38 9.51 -6.17 15.24
C SER A 38 8.54 -6.83 14.27
N SER A 39 9.01 -7.75 13.42
CA SER A 39 8.16 -8.44 12.43
C SER A 39 6.99 -9.21 13.04
N VAL A 40 7.14 -9.69 14.28
CA VAL A 40 6.09 -10.42 15.01
C VAL A 40 4.98 -9.47 15.47
N GLU A 41 5.34 -8.25 15.83
CA GLU A 41 4.40 -7.25 16.36
C GLU A 41 3.68 -6.44 15.28
N ILE A 42 4.12 -6.53 14.01
CA ILE A 42 3.52 -5.77 12.90
C ILE A 42 2.02 -6.01 12.81
N GLN A 43 1.56 -7.26 12.88
CA GLN A 43 0.14 -7.56 12.76
C GLN A 43 -0.67 -6.89 13.87
N GLY A 44 -0.24 -7.00 15.13
CA GLY A 44 -0.89 -6.34 16.25
C GLY A 44 -0.85 -4.81 16.15
N TYR A 45 0.26 -4.25 15.67
CA TYR A 45 0.38 -2.81 15.42
C TYR A 45 -0.63 -2.32 14.38
N LEU A 46 -0.76 -3.05 13.26
CA LEU A 46 -1.70 -2.70 12.20
C LEU A 46 -3.15 -2.80 12.66
N ILE A 47 -3.52 -3.85 13.42
CA ILE A 47 -4.86 -3.99 13.98
C ILE A 47 -5.18 -2.80 14.89
N ARG A 48 -4.27 -2.42 15.80
CA ARG A 48 -4.45 -1.24 16.67
C ARG A 48 -4.57 0.07 15.89
N LEU A 49 -3.77 0.22 14.82
CA LEU A 49 -3.86 1.39 13.95
C LEU A 49 -5.21 1.43 13.24
N THR A 50 -5.66 0.32 12.65
CA THR A 50 -6.94 0.28 11.92
C THR A 50 -8.12 0.50 12.86
N HIS A 51 -8.13 -0.11 14.04
CA HIS A 51 -9.16 0.12 15.05
C HIS A 51 -9.20 1.57 15.54
N LYS A 52 -8.05 2.26 15.59
CA LYS A 52 -8.00 3.69 15.94
C LYS A 52 -8.60 4.59 14.86
N VAL A 53 -8.46 4.21 13.59
CA VAL A 53 -9.03 4.93 12.45
C VAL A 53 -10.51 4.61 12.26
N LEU A 54 -10.90 3.37 12.55
CA LEU A 54 -12.25 2.84 12.37
C LEU A 54 -12.70 2.12 13.66
N PRO A 55 -13.18 2.86 14.67
CA PRO A 55 -13.62 2.27 15.93
C PRO A 55 -14.88 1.40 15.78
N ASP A 56 -15.65 1.59 14.71
CA ASP A 56 -16.91 0.87 14.48
C ASP A 56 -16.72 -0.54 13.90
N VAL A 57 -15.51 -0.87 13.44
CA VAL A 57 -15.21 -2.17 12.82
C VAL A 57 -14.74 -3.15 13.90
N PRO A 58 -15.39 -4.32 14.04
CA PRO A 58 -15.02 -5.28 15.07
C PRO A 58 -13.68 -5.95 14.76
N GLU A 59 -12.94 -6.33 15.80
CA GLU A 59 -11.58 -6.89 15.65
C GLU A 59 -11.52 -8.17 14.80
N HIS A 60 -12.59 -8.98 14.80
CA HIS A 60 -12.63 -10.22 13.99
C HIS A 60 -12.65 -9.95 12.48
N ASP A 61 -13.10 -8.77 12.05
CA ASP A 61 -13.08 -8.34 10.66
C ASP A 61 -11.74 -7.73 10.25
N LEU A 62 -10.90 -7.34 11.22
CA LEU A 62 -9.56 -6.79 11.02
C LEU A 62 -8.50 -7.89 10.81
N LYS A 63 -8.83 -8.91 10.02
CA LYS A 63 -7.93 -10.02 9.74
C LYS A 63 -6.88 -9.64 8.70
N THR A 64 -5.62 -9.87 9.04
CA THR A 64 -4.47 -9.67 8.13
C THR A 64 -3.84 -11.02 7.80
N ASP A 65 -3.82 -11.39 6.52
CA ASP A 65 -3.28 -12.69 6.10
C ASP A 65 -1.75 -12.70 6.15
N ARG A 66 -1.13 -11.61 5.69
CA ARG A 66 0.33 -11.48 5.61
C ARG A 66 0.72 -10.06 5.93
N ALA A 67 1.73 -9.86 6.76
CA ALA A 67 2.32 -8.57 7.00
C ALA A 67 3.83 -8.70 7.17
N HIS A 68 4.60 -7.91 6.43
CA HIS A 68 6.05 -7.94 6.51
C HIS A 68 6.65 -6.63 6.02
N ARG A 69 7.90 -6.37 6.43
CA ARG A 69 8.69 -5.24 5.92
C ARG A 69 9.23 -5.58 4.53
N LEU A 70 9.23 -4.58 3.65
CA LEU A 70 9.87 -4.71 2.35
C LEU A 70 11.39 -4.89 2.48
N PRO A 71 12.00 -5.72 1.63
CA PRO A 71 13.45 -5.83 1.57
C PRO A 71 14.03 -4.48 1.17
N HIS A 72 15.07 -4.07 1.89
CA HIS A 72 15.74 -2.81 1.64
C HIS A 72 16.98 -3.08 0.79
N PRO A 73 17.21 -2.34 -0.31
CA PRO A 73 18.45 -2.44 -1.04
C PRO A 73 19.65 -2.07 -0.17
N ASN A 74 20.74 -2.82 -0.29
CA ASN A 74 21.94 -2.61 0.53
C ASN A 74 22.61 -1.23 0.33
N PHE A 75 22.31 -0.54 -0.77
CA PHE A 75 22.89 0.77 -1.11
C PHE A 75 22.19 1.96 -0.41
N LEU A 76 21.04 1.74 0.25
CA LEU A 76 20.34 2.79 0.97
C LEU A 76 20.74 2.80 2.44
N ASN A 77 20.72 3.99 3.04
CA ASN A 77 21.07 4.17 4.46
C ASN A 77 20.10 3.40 5.36
N LYS A 78 20.66 2.63 6.30
CA LYS A 78 19.88 1.88 7.33
C LYS A 78 19.04 2.77 8.24
N SER A 79 19.28 4.09 8.23
CA SER A 79 18.49 5.08 8.97
C SER A 79 17.10 5.31 8.36
N ILE A 80 16.86 4.92 7.11
CA ILE A 80 15.57 5.08 6.45
C ILE A 80 14.61 4.00 6.96
N LEU A 81 13.43 4.43 7.41
CA LEU A 81 12.37 3.53 7.85
C LEU A 81 11.91 2.64 6.69
N ARG A 82 11.81 1.33 6.95
CA ARG A 82 11.35 0.35 5.97
C ARG A 82 9.83 0.33 5.91
N ASP A 83 9.31 0.44 4.69
CA ASP A 83 7.89 0.27 4.39
C ASP A 83 7.41 -1.13 4.76
N ILE A 84 6.15 -1.22 5.18
CA ILE A 84 5.46 -2.47 5.48
C ILE A 84 4.41 -2.71 4.41
N ILE A 85 4.34 -3.94 3.91
CA ILE A 85 3.21 -4.41 3.11
C ILE A 85 2.38 -5.35 3.97
N ALA A 86 1.08 -5.07 4.02
CA ALA A 86 0.10 -5.97 4.61
C ALA A 86 -0.99 -6.34 3.60
N CYS A 87 -1.36 -7.61 3.57
CA CYS A 87 -2.48 -8.15 2.83
C CYS A 87 -3.66 -8.27 3.78
N ILE A 88 -4.65 -7.39 3.63
CA ILE A 88 -5.87 -7.41 4.43
C ILE A 88 -6.80 -8.47 3.82
N HIS A 89 -7.38 -9.33 4.66
CA HIS A 89 -8.15 -10.47 4.20
C HIS A 89 -9.40 -10.03 3.43
N TYR A 90 -10.15 -9.09 3.99
CA TYR A 90 -11.37 -8.57 3.38
C TYR A 90 -11.13 -7.27 2.64
N TYR A 91 -11.59 -7.22 1.39
CA TYR A 91 -11.44 -6.04 0.54
C TYR A 91 -12.18 -4.81 1.10
N SER A 92 -13.40 -5.01 1.59
CA SER A 92 -14.21 -3.96 2.23
C SER A 92 -13.48 -3.32 3.42
N THR A 93 -12.87 -4.16 4.26
CA THR A 93 -12.08 -3.72 5.42
C THR A 93 -10.82 -2.96 5.01
N LYS A 94 -10.27 -3.21 3.82
CA LYS A 94 -9.12 -2.49 3.27
C LYS A 94 -9.51 -1.11 2.74
N GLU A 95 -10.67 -0.98 2.09
CA GLU A 95 -11.11 0.32 1.55
C GLU A 95 -11.46 1.32 2.64
N ALA A 96 -12.15 0.90 3.70
CA ALA A 96 -12.58 1.79 4.77
C ALA A 96 -11.43 2.65 5.37
N PRO A 97 -10.28 2.10 5.81
CA PRO A 97 -9.19 2.89 6.38
C PRO A 97 -8.49 3.73 5.32
N MET A 98 -8.48 3.30 4.06
CA MET A 98 -7.93 4.08 2.95
C MET A 98 -8.80 5.30 2.62
N THR A 99 -10.12 5.13 2.56
CA THR A 99 -11.07 6.23 2.38
C THR A 99 -11.02 7.18 3.58
N ALA A 100 -10.92 6.66 4.80
CA ALA A 100 -10.78 7.47 6.00
C ALA A 100 -9.47 8.27 6.01
N ALA A 101 -8.33 7.63 5.69
CA ALA A 101 -7.03 8.29 5.60
C ALA A 101 -7.01 9.37 4.51
N GLY A 102 -7.66 9.13 3.37
CA GLY A 102 -7.81 10.13 2.31
C GLY A 102 -8.61 11.38 2.74
N LYS A 103 -9.60 11.21 3.64
CA LYS A 103 -10.37 12.32 4.21
C LYS A 103 -9.62 13.06 5.33
N LEU A 104 -8.94 12.32 6.20
CA LEU A 104 -8.32 12.85 7.41
C LEU A 104 -7.01 13.62 7.15
N LYS A 105 -6.38 13.46 5.97
CA LYS A 105 -5.02 13.94 5.61
C LYS A 105 -3.88 13.40 6.49
N THR A 106 -4.10 13.34 7.81
CA THR A 106 -3.17 12.84 8.82
C THR A 106 -3.90 11.87 9.75
N LEU A 107 -3.24 10.78 10.13
CA LEU A 107 -3.80 9.79 11.05
C LEU A 107 -3.87 10.31 12.50
N PRO A 108 -4.79 9.79 13.32
CA PRO A 108 -4.87 10.12 14.74
C PRO A 108 -3.60 9.71 15.49
N SER A 109 -3.22 10.51 16.50
CA SER A 109 -2.12 10.20 17.42
C SER A 109 -2.32 8.81 18.09
N PRO A 110 -1.27 7.98 18.23
CA PRO A 110 0.17 8.25 18.00
C PRO A 110 0.67 7.97 16.57
N TYR A 111 -0.23 7.76 15.60
CA TYR A 111 0.12 7.28 14.25
C TYR A 111 0.26 8.40 13.22
N SER A 112 0.42 9.65 13.63
CA SER A 112 0.42 10.84 12.75
C SER A 112 1.42 10.75 11.60
N ASP A 113 2.56 10.09 11.84
CA ASP A 113 3.67 10.01 10.88
C ASP A 113 3.52 8.84 9.89
N VAL A 114 2.47 8.02 10.07
CA VAL A 114 2.21 6.86 9.23
C VAL A 114 1.33 7.26 8.06
N HIS A 115 1.76 6.90 6.85
CA HIS A 115 1.02 7.12 5.62
C HIS A 115 0.61 5.79 4.98
N LEU A 116 -0.63 5.73 4.49
CA LEU A 116 -1.18 4.57 3.80
C LEU A 116 -1.15 4.80 2.28
N TYR A 117 -0.70 3.79 1.54
CA TYR A 117 -0.67 3.81 0.08
C TYR A 117 -1.24 2.51 -0.50
N ILE A 118 -1.82 2.62 -1.68
CA ILE A 118 -2.22 1.46 -2.49
C ILE A 118 -0.94 0.82 -3.06
N ASP A 119 -0.84 -0.51 -2.96
CA ASP A 119 0.19 -1.25 -3.68
C ASP A 119 -0.25 -1.47 -5.13
N LEU A 120 0.46 -0.83 -6.06
CA LEU A 120 0.23 -0.95 -7.50
C LEU A 120 1.46 -1.55 -8.19
N SER A 121 1.25 -2.10 -9.39
CA SER A 121 2.30 -2.46 -10.34
C SER A 121 3.18 -1.26 -10.70
N GLN A 122 4.42 -1.52 -11.15
CA GLN A 122 5.33 -0.45 -11.60
C GLN A 122 4.73 0.35 -12.76
N ALA A 123 4.00 -0.31 -13.66
CA ALA A 123 3.30 0.34 -14.77
C ALA A 123 2.19 1.27 -14.27
N GLY A 124 1.38 0.84 -13.30
CA GLY A 124 0.38 1.68 -12.66
C GLY A 124 0.98 2.90 -11.95
N HIS A 125 2.11 2.72 -11.26
CA HIS A 125 2.81 3.81 -10.56
C HIS A 125 3.38 4.88 -11.52
N ASN A 126 3.93 4.47 -12.67
CA ASN A 126 4.44 5.40 -13.68
C ASN A 126 3.31 6.14 -14.43
N GLY A 127 2.14 5.52 -14.58
CA GLY A 127 0.95 6.16 -15.15
C GLY A 127 0.31 7.22 -14.23
N SER A 128 0.55 7.15 -12.92
CA SER A 128 0.09 8.16 -11.95
C SER A 128 1.00 9.38 -11.82
N LYS A 129 2.28 9.31 -12.26
CA LYS A 129 3.20 10.46 -12.24
C LYS A 129 2.75 11.59 -13.19
N THR A 130 1.92 11.30 -14.18
CA THR A 130 1.31 12.30 -15.07
C THR A 130 0.00 12.90 -14.55
N ARG A 131 -0.49 12.50 -13.36
CA ARG A 131 -1.75 13.02 -12.78
C ARG A 131 -1.62 13.55 -11.35
N PHE A 132 -0.43 13.93 -10.90
CA PHE A 132 -0.31 14.93 -9.84
C PHE A 132 -0.29 16.30 -10.51
N CYS A 133 -1.47 16.84 -10.79
CA CYS A 133 -1.61 18.23 -11.21
C CYS A 133 -0.95 19.11 -10.14
N ARG A 134 0.02 19.90 -10.60
CA ARG A 134 0.38 21.17 -9.96
C ARG A 134 -0.87 22.04 -9.91
N ASN A 135 -1.28 22.40 -8.69
CA ASN A 135 -1.70 23.72 -8.20
C ASN A 135 -2.67 23.54 -7.03
#